data_AF-A0AAD9ZQK0-F1
#
_entry.id   AF-A0AAD9ZQK0-F1
#
_cell.length_a   1.000
_cell.length_b   1.000
_cell.length_c   1.000
_cell.angle_alpha   90.00
_cell.angle_beta   90.00
_cell.angle_gamma   90.00
#
_symmetry.space_group_name_H-M   'P 1'
#
loop_
_entity.id
_entity.type
_entity.pdbx_description
1 polymer ?
#
loop_
_entity_poly.entity_id
_entity_poly.type
_entity_poly.pdbx_seq_one_letter_code
_entity_poly.pdbx_strand_id
1 'polypeptide(L)'
;MAQGFLQPCNENEEMETVGMRYLKELVSRSFFQDFEQKIGYFYTFKMHDLMHDLALSVSKNECFTVTSSKQVISRKVRHLSFVDANIVRGVLPNLIVNFDHLRTIFFPFYEERPSQSFVKSCISKFSLLRMLDLRNSDIEVLPKSVGNLKQLRYLDLACNLKMKKLPNSICKLQSLQTLILIRCEELQQLPRDIGHLINLRMLI
;
A
#
# COMPACT_ATOMS: atom_id res chain seq x y z
N MET A 1 3.53 -3.98 9.35
CA MET A 1 2.70 -5.21 9.40
C MET A 1 2.66 -5.97 8.07
N ALA A 2 2.17 -5.37 6.98
CA ALA A 2 1.93 -6.07 5.69
C ALA A 2 3.11 -6.86 5.09
N GLN A 3 4.35 -6.41 5.32
CA GLN A 3 5.54 -7.10 4.81
C GLN A 3 6.04 -8.26 5.69
N GLY A 4 5.49 -8.43 6.90
CA GLY A 4 5.90 -9.48 7.84
C GLY A 4 7.13 -9.15 8.67
N PHE A 5 7.51 -7.88 8.80
CA PHE A 5 8.67 -7.45 9.60
C PHE A 5 8.42 -7.38 11.11
N LEU A 6 7.16 -7.36 11.53
CA LEU A 6 6.80 -7.25 12.95
C LEU A 6 6.84 -8.65 13.56
N GLN A 7 7.56 -8.80 14.66
CA GLN A 7 7.66 -10.04 15.43
C GLN A 7 7.04 -9.80 16.82
N PRO A 8 5.92 -10.48 17.14
CA PRO A 8 5.33 -10.40 18.46
C PRO A 8 6.18 -11.20 19.47
N CYS A 9 6.19 -10.77 20.74
CA CYS A 9 6.91 -11.49 21.79
C CYS A 9 6.13 -12.72 22.30
N ASN A 10 4.81 -12.74 22.09
CA ASN A 10 3.92 -13.85 22.40
C ASN A 10 2.74 -13.87 21.43
N GLU A 11 2.01 -14.98 21.36
CA GLU A 11 0.94 -15.19 20.37
C GLU A 11 -0.26 -14.25 20.54
N ASN A 12 -0.44 -13.66 21.72
CA ASN A 12 -1.58 -12.82 22.06
C ASN A 12 -1.33 -11.32 21.80
N GLU A 13 -0.12 -10.94 21.39
CA GLU A 13 0.23 -9.55 21.19
C GLU A 13 -0.42 -8.98 19.92
N GLU A 14 -1.17 -7.88 20.07
CA GLU A 14 -1.74 -7.17 18.93
C GLU A 14 -0.62 -6.60 18.04
N MET A 15 -0.70 -6.84 16.74
CA MET A 15 0.34 -6.46 15.79
C MET A 15 0.50 -4.94 15.68
N GLU A 16 -0.56 -4.21 15.98
CA GLU A 16 -0.63 -2.76 16.12
C GLU A 16 0.26 -2.29 17.27
N THR A 17 0.17 -2.94 18.43
CA THR A 17 1.04 -2.69 19.59
C THR A 17 2.50 -3.03 19.28
N VAL A 18 2.75 -4.17 18.63
CA VAL A 18 4.10 -4.56 18.16
C VAL A 18 4.67 -3.49 17.23
N GLY A 19 3.87 -3.02 16.26
CA GLY A 19 4.25 -1.97 15.33
C GLY A 19 4.62 -0.67 16.03
N MET A 20 3.81 -0.26 17.02
CA MET A 20 4.09 0.94 17.82
C MET A 20 5.35 0.81 18.67
N ARG A 21 5.66 -0.37 19.21
CA ARG A 21 6.93 -0.63 19.90
C ARG A 21 8.12 -0.41 18.98
N TYR A 22 8.09 -0.97 17.78
CA TYR A 22 9.15 -0.79 16.78
C TYR A 22 9.31 0.69 16.38
N LEU A 23 8.21 1.42 16.18
CA LEU A 23 8.26 2.85 15.89
C LEU A 23 8.88 3.65 17.03
N LYS A 24 8.49 3.39 18.29
CA LYS A 24 9.07 4.05 19.47
C LYS A 24 10.57 3.77 19.61
N GLU A 25 11.03 2.58 19.28
CA GLU A 25 12.45 2.22 19.27
C GLU A 25 13.22 2.97 18.17
N LEU A 26 12.62 3.18 16.99
CA LEU A 26 13.26 3.98 15.93
C LEU A 26 13.33 5.47 16.32
N VAL A 27 12.30 5.99 17.00
CA VAL A 27 12.29 7.34 17.56
C VAL A 27 13.35 7.49 18.66
N SER A 28 13.48 6.54 19.59
CA SER A 28 14.47 6.60 20.67
C SER A 28 15.91 6.57 20.16
N ARG A 29 16.14 6.02 18.97
CA ARG A 29 17.42 5.98 18.26
C ARG A 29 17.63 7.15 17.30
N SER A 30 16.74 8.15 17.33
CA SER A 30 16.78 9.33 16.46
C SER A 30 16.72 9.04 14.95
N PHE A 31 16.19 7.87 14.55
CA PHE A 31 15.89 7.61 13.12
C PHE A 31 14.74 8.50 12.63
N PHE A 32 13.81 8.82 13.53
CA PHE A 32 12.66 9.67 13.25
C PHE A 32 12.60 10.85 14.22
N GLN A 33 12.16 11.99 13.71
CA GLN A 33 11.94 13.25 14.42
C GLN A 33 10.51 13.77 14.18
N ASP A 34 10.09 14.80 14.91
CA ASP A 34 8.73 15.38 14.81
C ASP A 34 7.62 14.32 14.93
N PHE A 35 7.79 13.37 15.87
CA PHE A 35 6.85 12.26 16.06
C PHE A 35 5.58 12.74 16.76
N GLU A 36 4.48 12.82 16.01
CA GLU A 36 3.19 13.32 16.49
C GLU A 36 2.07 12.32 16.19
N GLN A 37 1.18 12.13 17.15
CA GLN A 37 -0.08 11.43 16.92
C GLN A 37 -1.10 12.40 16.34
N LYS A 38 -1.67 12.05 15.18
CA LYS A 38 -2.83 12.71 14.57
C LYS A 38 -4.12 12.02 15.03
N ILE A 39 -5.26 12.50 14.54
CA ILE A 39 -6.58 11.97 14.92
C ILE A 39 -6.64 10.45 14.64
N GLY A 40 -7.07 9.66 15.63
CA GLY A 40 -7.23 8.22 15.51
C GLY A 40 -5.91 7.45 15.52
N TYR A 41 -5.73 6.56 14.52
CA TYR A 41 -4.58 5.65 14.39
C TYR A 41 -3.43 6.22 13.54
N PHE A 42 -3.48 7.51 13.18
CA PHE A 42 -2.51 8.12 12.29
C PHE A 42 -1.38 8.78 13.07
N TYR A 43 -0.13 8.49 12.70
CA TYR A 43 1.06 9.14 13.24
C TYR A 43 1.82 9.82 12.10
N THR A 44 2.43 10.96 12.40
CA THR A 44 3.35 11.64 11.48
C THR A 44 4.71 11.74 12.12
N PHE A 45 5.74 11.63 11.30
CA PHE A 45 7.13 11.79 11.69
C PHE A 45 7.96 12.11 10.44
N LYS A 46 9.16 12.63 10.63
CA LYS A 46 10.13 12.91 9.56
C LYS A 46 11.38 12.08 9.79
N MET A 47 12.10 11.80 8.71
CA MET A 47 13.44 11.23 8.75
C MET A 47 14.43 12.33 8.37
N HIS A 48 15.55 12.42 9.08
CA HIS A 48 16.62 13.36 8.74
C HIS A 48 17.28 12.96 7.40
N ASP A 49 17.73 13.91 6.59
CA ASP A 49 18.26 13.67 5.23
C ASP A 49 19.42 12.65 5.22
N LEU A 50 20.37 12.74 6.15
CA LEU A 50 21.44 11.73 6.31
C LEU A 50 20.91 10.31 6.58
N MET A 51 19.84 10.18 7.38
CA MET A 51 19.22 8.88 7.65
C MET A 51 18.45 8.38 6.42
N HIS A 52 17.86 9.31 5.66
CA HIS A 52 17.21 9.01 4.38
C HIS A 52 18.21 8.49 3.35
N ASP A 53 19.35 9.16 3.18
CA ASP A 53 20.42 8.73 2.26
C ASP A 53 20.99 7.36 2.65
N LEU A 54 21.20 7.14 3.95
CA LEU A 54 21.61 5.84 4.47
C LEU A 54 20.55 4.77 4.15
N ALA A 55 19.27 5.04 4.39
CA ALA A 55 18.17 4.14 4.09
C ALA A 55 18.08 3.80 2.59
N LEU A 56 18.29 4.77 1.71
CA LEU A 56 18.37 4.55 0.26
C LEU A 56 19.57 3.67 -0.10
N SER A 57 20.74 3.94 0.47
CA SER A 57 21.96 3.18 0.21
C SER A 57 21.81 1.70 0.56
N VAL A 58 21.20 1.39 1.72
CA VAL A 58 20.99 0.00 2.17
C VAL A 58 19.85 -0.70 1.44
N SER A 59 18.83 0.03 0.97
CA SER A 59 17.62 -0.55 0.36
C SER A 59 17.60 -0.57 -1.16
N LYS A 60 18.59 0.04 -1.85
CA LYS A 60 18.65 0.23 -3.32
C LYS A 60 18.37 -1.00 -4.18
N ASN A 61 18.55 -2.21 -3.64
CA ASN A 61 18.31 -3.46 -4.37
C ASN A 61 16.85 -3.94 -4.28
N GLU A 62 16.11 -3.54 -3.24
CA GLU A 62 14.75 -4.00 -2.97
C GLU A 62 13.71 -2.88 -3.11
N CYS A 63 14.09 -1.62 -2.89
CA CYS A 63 13.23 -0.45 -2.99
C CYS A 63 13.65 0.43 -4.16
N PHE A 64 12.67 0.94 -4.91
CA PHE A 64 12.93 1.83 -6.03
C PHE A 64 11.86 2.92 -6.15
N THR A 65 12.32 4.16 -6.31
CA THR A 65 11.45 5.32 -6.55
C THR A 65 11.40 5.62 -8.03
N VAL A 66 10.21 5.52 -8.61
CA VAL A 66 9.94 5.78 -10.01
C VAL A 66 9.64 7.28 -10.17
N THR A 67 10.59 8.00 -10.76
CA THR A 67 10.55 9.44 -11.02
C THR A 67 10.40 9.78 -12.51
N SER A 68 10.56 8.80 -13.41
CA SER A 68 10.36 8.99 -14.84
C SER A 68 10.07 7.69 -15.56
N SER A 69 9.28 7.76 -16.64
CA SER A 69 8.96 6.63 -17.53
C SER A 69 10.15 6.09 -18.34
N LYS A 70 11.33 6.69 -18.23
CA LYS A 70 12.57 6.25 -18.90
C LYS A 70 13.48 5.39 -18.02
N GLN A 71 13.18 5.27 -16.72
CA GLN A 71 14.06 4.57 -15.78
C GLN A 71 13.99 3.05 -15.96
N VAL A 72 15.15 2.41 -16.14
CA VAL A 72 15.23 0.94 -16.14
C VAL A 72 15.16 0.44 -14.71
N ILE A 73 14.13 -0.34 -14.39
CA ILE A 73 13.90 -0.87 -13.05
C ILE A 73 14.39 -2.33 -12.99
N SER A 74 15.19 -2.65 -11.99
CA SER A 74 15.68 -4.02 -11.76
C SER A 74 14.56 -4.96 -11.33
N ARG A 75 14.50 -6.18 -11.90
CA ARG A 75 13.53 -7.23 -11.52
C ARG A 75 13.63 -7.69 -10.06
N LYS A 76 14.74 -7.38 -9.37
CA LYS A 76 14.94 -7.71 -7.95
C LYS A 76 14.14 -6.79 -7.02
N VAL A 77 13.65 -5.66 -7.52
CA VAL A 77 12.87 -4.70 -6.73
C VAL A 77 11.58 -5.36 -6.24
N ARG A 78 11.32 -5.18 -4.96
CA ARG A 78 10.14 -5.67 -4.24
C ARG A 78 9.19 -4.54 -3.87
N HIS A 79 9.67 -3.31 -3.83
CA HIS A 79 8.91 -2.16 -3.37
C HIS A 79 9.06 -0.99 -4.34
N LEU A 80 7.95 -0.58 -4.93
CA LEU A 80 7.88 0.57 -5.83
C LEU A 80 7.15 1.72 -5.16
N SER A 81 7.76 2.90 -5.23
CA SER A 81 7.13 4.18 -4.94
C SER A 81 7.05 4.98 -6.24
N PHE A 82 5.87 5.40 -6.65
CA PHE A 82 5.72 6.28 -7.82
C PHE A 82 5.64 7.72 -7.34
N VAL A 83 6.39 8.62 -7.96
CA VAL A 83 6.42 10.06 -7.62
C VAL A 83 6.03 10.94 -8.83
N ASP A 84 6.06 10.36 -10.02
CA ASP A 84 5.74 11.07 -11.25
C ASP A 84 4.26 10.88 -11.61
N ALA A 85 3.49 11.95 -11.41
CA ALA A 85 2.08 12.03 -11.77
C ALA A 85 1.79 11.66 -13.24
N ASN A 86 2.75 11.87 -14.15
CA ASN A 86 2.57 11.53 -15.56
C ASN A 86 2.56 10.02 -15.81
N ILE A 87 3.32 9.26 -15.02
CA ILE A 87 3.37 7.79 -15.14
C ILE A 87 2.05 7.18 -14.69
N VAL A 88 1.52 7.65 -13.56
CA VAL A 88 0.31 7.09 -12.96
C VAL A 88 -0.94 7.46 -13.76
N ARG A 89 -0.92 8.60 -14.47
CA ARG A 89 -2.00 9.02 -15.40
C ARG A 89 -1.98 8.25 -16.73
N GLY A 90 -0.81 7.76 -17.16
CA GLY A 90 -0.64 7.00 -18.38
C GLY A 90 -0.95 5.50 -18.24
N VAL A 91 -0.70 4.75 -19.31
CA VAL A 91 -0.63 3.29 -19.25
C VAL A 91 0.67 2.91 -18.56
N LEU A 92 0.60 1.92 -17.68
CA LEU A 92 1.75 1.30 -17.02
C LEU A 92 2.84 1.03 -18.07
N PRO A 93 3.99 1.74 -18.04
CA PRO A 93 4.95 1.65 -19.15
C PRO A 93 5.42 0.21 -19.34
N ASN A 94 5.91 -0.12 -20.54
CA ASN A 94 6.61 -1.39 -20.82
C ASN A 94 7.83 -1.62 -19.89
N LEU A 95 8.19 -0.63 -19.07
CA LEU A 95 9.12 -0.71 -17.95
C LEU A 95 8.80 -1.82 -16.94
N ILE A 96 7.53 -2.21 -16.82
CA ILE A 96 7.06 -3.13 -15.77
C ILE A 96 6.61 -4.46 -16.41
N VAL A 97 7.53 -5.07 -17.14
CA VAL A 97 7.41 -6.43 -17.67
C VAL A 97 8.25 -7.35 -16.79
N ASN A 98 7.58 -8.30 -16.13
CA ASN A 98 8.16 -9.39 -15.33
C ASN A 98 8.78 -8.97 -13.98
N PHE A 99 7.97 -8.40 -13.09
CA PHE A 99 8.29 -8.42 -11.67
C PHE A 99 7.73 -9.68 -11.02
N ASP A 100 8.60 -10.64 -10.77
CA ASP A 100 8.21 -11.93 -10.20
C ASP A 100 8.16 -11.89 -8.67
N HIS A 101 8.50 -10.75 -8.06
CA HIS A 101 8.64 -10.61 -6.60
C HIS A 101 8.10 -9.28 -6.04
N LEU A 102 7.36 -8.50 -6.82
CA LEU A 102 6.83 -7.22 -6.36
C LEU A 102 5.82 -7.41 -5.22
N ARG A 103 6.03 -6.71 -4.10
CA ARG A 103 5.24 -6.81 -2.87
C ARG A 103 4.57 -5.50 -2.49
N THR A 104 5.08 -4.36 -2.93
CA THR A 104 4.55 -3.03 -2.59
C THR A 104 4.44 -2.16 -3.82
N ILE A 105 3.28 -1.51 -3.97
CA ILE A 105 3.09 -0.33 -4.80
C ILE A 105 2.55 0.77 -3.91
N PHE A 106 3.26 1.90 -3.88
CA PHE A 106 2.97 3.03 -3.01
C PHE A 106 2.96 4.36 -3.79
N PHE A 107 2.06 5.27 -3.40
CA PHE A 107 1.95 6.63 -3.92
C PHE A 107 2.12 7.61 -2.74
N PRO A 108 3.31 8.23 -2.59
CA PRO A 108 3.63 9.08 -1.44
C PRO A 108 2.85 10.39 -1.44
N PHE A 109 2.41 10.89 -2.60
CA PHE A 109 1.76 12.19 -2.72
C PHE A 109 0.26 12.06 -3.03
N TYR A 110 -0.56 12.87 -2.35
CA TYR A 110 -2.01 12.88 -2.54
C TYR A 110 -2.45 13.42 -3.90
N GLU A 111 -1.62 14.22 -4.57
CA GLU A 111 -1.95 14.83 -5.85
C GLU A 111 -1.88 13.85 -7.02
N GLU A 112 -1.18 12.74 -6.81
CA GLU A 112 -1.08 11.67 -7.78
C GLU A 112 -2.36 10.86 -7.82
N ARG A 113 -2.94 10.77 -9.01
CA ARG A 113 -4.15 10.00 -9.28
C ARG A 113 -3.84 8.93 -10.30
N PRO A 114 -3.54 7.69 -9.86
CA PRO A 114 -3.44 6.56 -10.75
C PRO A 114 -4.72 6.44 -11.60
N SER A 115 -4.57 6.39 -12.91
CA SER A 115 -5.71 6.19 -13.80
C SER A 115 -6.32 4.81 -13.58
N GLN A 116 -7.62 4.63 -13.85
CA GLN A 116 -8.25 3.31 -13.75
C GLN A 116 -7.54 2.24 -14.59
N SER A 117 -6.96 2.64 -15.74
CA SER A 117 -6.18 1.73 -16.59
C SER A 117 -4.88 1.27 -15.94
N PHE A 118 -4.20 2.18 -15.22
CA PHE A 118 -3.00 1.90 -14.44
C PHE A 118 -3.35 0.94 -13.30
N VAL A 119 -4.39 1.25 -12.53
CA VAL A 119 -4.88 0.42 -11.43
C VAL A 119 -5.20 -1.00 -11.91
N LYS A 120 -5.97 -1.13 -13.00
CA LYS A 120 -6.32 -2.42 -13.58
C LYS A 120 -5.08 -3.22 -13.99
N SER A 121 -4.07 -2.55 -14.54
CA SER A 121 -2.79 -3.15 -14.93
C SER A 121 -1.98 -3.62 -13.73
N CYS A 122 -1.92 -2.84 -12.66
CA CYS A 122 -1.24 -3.24 -11.42
C CYS A 122 -1.87 -4.50 -10.82
N ILE A 123 -3.19 -4.49 -10.68
CA ILE A 123 -3.93 -5.59 -10.06
C ILE A 123 -3.84 -6.88 -10.89
N SER A 124 -3.82 -6.79 -12.22
CA SER A 124 -3.76 -7.98 -13.07
C SER A 124 -2.35 -8.57 -13.17
N LYS A 125 -1.30 -7.76 -13.09
CA LYS A 125 0.08 -8.20 -13.30
C LYS A 125 0.79 -8.69 -12.04
N PHE A 126 0.52 -8.11 -10.86
CA PHE A 126 1.34 -8.34 -9.66
C PHE A 126 0.61 -9.17 -8.60
N SER A 127 0.52 -10.48 -8.80
CA SER A 127 -0.19 -11.40 -7.91
C SER A 127 0.41 -11.55 -6.50
N LEU A 128 1.70 -11.20 -6.34
CA LEU A 128 2.43 -11.31 -5.07
C LEU A 128 2.40 -10.04 -4.21
N LEU A 129 1.62 -9.04 -4.61
CA LEU A 129 1.46 -7.82 -3.82
C LEU A 129 0.96 -8.15 -2.41
N ARG A 130 1.60 -7.52 -1.42
CA ARG A 130 1.21 -7.53 -0.01
C ARG A 130 0.66 -6.19 0.44
N MET A 131 1.10 -5.10 -0.19
CA MET A 131 0.66 -3.75 0.07
C MET A 131 0.34 -3.06 -1.26
N LEU A 132 -0.87 -2.53 -1.37
CA LEU A 132 -1.31 -1.78 -2.53
C LEU A 132 -2.00 -0.51 -2.08
N ASP A 133 -1.38 0.62 -2.38
CA ASP A 133 -1.98 1.94 -2.26
C ASP A 133 -2.78 2.25 -3.54
N LEU A 134 -4.05 2.62 -3.40
CA LEU A 134 -4.93 3.11 -4.47
C LEU A 134 -5.70 4.34 -4.00
N ARG A 135 -5.12 5.11 -3.08
CA ARG A 135 -5.72 6.36 -2.64
C ARG A 135 -5.90 7.30 -3.82
N ASN A 136 -6.99 8.06 -3.79
CA ASN A 136 -7.28 9.12 -4.77
C ASN A 136 -7.14 8.67 -6.25
N SER A 137 -7.46 7.42 -6.57
CA SER A 137 -7.23 6.82 -7.90
C SER A 137 -8.44 6.94 -8.84
N ASP A 138 -9.39 7.84 -8.54
CA ASP A 138 -10.64 8.07 -9.30
C ASP A 138 -11.37 6.76 -9.68
N ILE A 139 -11.38 5.80 -8.75
CA ILE A 139 -11.97 4.48 -8.96
C ILE A 139 -13.46 4.54 -8.65
N GLU A 140 -14.31 4.36 -9.67
CA GLU A 140 -15.75 4.17 -9.43
C GLU A 140 -16.07 2.74 -8.97
N VAL A 141 -15.38 1.75 -9.55
CA VAL A 141 -15.52 0.32 -9.23
C VAL A 141 -14.16 -0.34 -9.25
N LEU A 142 -13.78 -0.95 -8.12
CA LEU A 142 -12.53 -1.71 -8.04
C LEU A 142 -12.60 -2.96 -8.95
N PRO A 143 -11.57 -3.25 -9.77
CA PRO A 143 -11.61 -4.39 -10.68
C PRO A 143 -11.80 -5.74 -9.97
N LYS A 144 -12.62 -6.63 -10.54
CA LYS A 144 -12.85 -7.98 -9.99
C LYS A 144 -11.57 -8.81 -9.83
N SER A 145 -10.55 -8.53 -10.64
CA SER A 145 -9.23 -9.16 -10.56
C SER A 145 -8.52 -8.92 -9.23
N VAL A 146 -8.97 -7.96 -8.40
CA VAL A 146 -8.42 -7.76 -7.05
C VAL A 146 -8.46 -9.05 -6.23
N GLY A 147 -9.47 -9.90 -6.43
CA GLY A 147 -9.58 -11.18 -5.74
C GLY A 147 -8.47 -12.19 -6.05
N ASN A 148 -7.60 -11.91 -7.03
CA ASN A 148 -6.43 -12.72 -7.38
C ASN A 148 -5.20 -12.37 -6.53
N LEU A 149 -5.19 -11.23 -5.82
CA LEU A 149 -4.07 -10.77 -4.99
C LEU A 149 -4.06 -11.52 -3.64
N LYS A 150 -3.90 -12.85 -3.66
CA LYS A 150 -4.03 -13.71 -2.46
C LYS A 150 -3.08 -13.38 -1.32
N GLN A 151 -1.97 -12.71 -1.63
CA GLN A 151 -0.96 -12.30 -0.67
C GLN A 151 -1.21 -10.90 -0.10
N LEU A 152 -2.24 -10.18 -0.58
CA LEU A 152 -2.51 -8.81 -0.19
C LEU A 152 -2.91 -8.76 1.29
N ARG A 153 -2.21 -7.92 2.05
CA ARG A 153 -2.42 -7.70 3.49
C ARG A 153 -2.87 -6.29 3.79
N TYR A 154 -2.54 -5.33 2.93
CA TYR A 154 -2.92 -3.93 3.07
C TYR A 154 -3.46 -3.41 1.74
N LEU A 155 -4.68 -2.87 1.77
CA LEU A 155 -5.32 -2.21 0.63
C LEU A 155 -5.87 -0.86 1.09
N ASP A 156 -5.39 0.20 0.46
CA ASP A 156 -5.85 1.56 0.74
C ASP A 156 -6.64 2.11 -0.44
N LEU A 157 -7.91 2.42 -0.21
CA LEU A 157 -8.82 2.99 -1.19
C LEU A 157 -9.30 4.37 -0.73
N ALA A 158 -8.63 5.00 0.23
CA ALA A 158 -9.09 6.27 0.77
C ALA A 158 -9.19 7.36 -0.32
N CYS A 159 -10.10 8.32 -0.11
CA CYS A 159 -10.33 9.46 -0.98
C CYS A 159 -10.76 9.09 -2.42
N ASN A 160 -11.26 7.88 -2.68
CA ASN A 160 -11.96 7.58 -3.93
C ASN A 160 -13.43 8.04 -3.81
N LEU A 161 -13.64 9.35 -3.95
CA LEU A 161 -14.92 10.02 -3.67
C LEU A 161 -16.10 9.41 -4.45
N LYS A 162 -15.87 9.03 -5.71
CA LYS A 162 -16.88 8.45 -6.63
C LYS A 162 -16.99 6.93 -6.55
N MET A 163 -16.33 6.28 -5.61
CA MET A 163 -16.37 4.82 -5.50
C MET A 163 -17.76 4.37 -5.05
N LYS A 164 -18.49 3.68 -5.93
CA LYS A 164 -19.88 3.28 -5.65
C LYS A 164 -19.96 1.93 -4.95
N LYS A 165 -19.10 0.99 -5.34
CA LYS A 165 -19.15 -0.43 -4.91
C LYS A 165 -17.77 -1.08 -4.89
N LEU A 166 -17.55 -1.94 -3.91
CA LEU A 166 -16.48 -2.94 -3.92
C LEU A 166 -16.99 -4.21 -4.64
N PRO A 167 -16.15 -4.90 -5.44
CA PRO A 167 -16.55 -6.16 -6.07
C PRO A 167 -16.58 -7.28 -5.01
N ASN A 168 -17.53 -8.22 -5.10
CA ASN A 168 -17.59 -9.39 -4.20
C ASN A 168 -16.29 -10.23 -4.21
N SER A 169 -15.49 -10.14 -5.27
CA SER A 169 -14.18 -10.81 -5.34
C SER A 169 -13.18 -10.31 -4.29
N ILE A 170 -13.38 -9.13 -3.69
CA ILE A 170 -12.54 -8.64 -2.58
C ILE A 170 -12.60 -9.60 -1.39
N CYS A 171 -13.73 -10.25 -1.15
CA CYS A 171 -13.93 -11.25 -0.09
C CYS A 171 -13.07 -12.51 -0.26
N LYS A 172 -12.39 -12.66 -1.41
CA LYS A 172 -11.43 -13.75 -1.65
C LYS A 172 -10.02 -13.44 -1.12
N LEU A 173 -9.80 -12.25 -0.54
CA LEU A 173 -8.54 -11.78 0.02
C LEU A 173 -8.39 -12.21 1.48
N GLN A 174 -8.30 -13.52 1.73
CA GLN A 174 -8.23 -14.05 3.10
C GLN A 174 -7.01 -13.58 3.89
N SER A 175 -5.92 -13.14 3.22
CA SER A 175 -4.73 -12.58 3.86
C SER A 175 -4.84 -11.10 4.21
N LEU A 176 -5.94 -10.42 3.82
CA LEU A 176 -6.10 -8.98 4.03
C LEU A 176 -6.24 -8.67 5.52
N GLN A 177 -5.42 -7.75 6.02
CA GLN A 177 -5.36 -7.34 7.41
C GLN A 177 -5.90 -5.91 7.60
N THR A 178 -5.70 -5.05 6.60
CA THR A 178 -6.12 -3.66 6.63
C THR A 178 -6.80 -3.29 5.32
N LEU A 179 -8.03 -2.77 5.42
CA LEU A 179 -8.79 -2.18 4.33
C LEU A 179 -9.19 -0.76 4.73
N ILE A 180 -8.77 0.23 3.95
CA ILE A 180 -9.07 1.65 4.21
C ILE A 180 -10.03 2.18 3.14
N LEU A 181 -11.16 2.74 3.57
CA LEU A 181 -12.28 3.29 2.80
C LEU A 181 -12.63 4.72 3.24
N ILE A 182 -11.76 5.37 4.03
CA ILE A 182 -11.91 6.76 4.47
C ILE A 182 -12.20 7.67 3.26
N ARG A 183 -13.23 8.52 3.37
CA ARG A 183 -13.65 9.44 2.30
C ARG A 183 -14.01 8.75 0.98
N CYS A 184 -14.62 7.57 1.03
CA CYS A 184 -15.36 6.97 -0.09
C CYS A 184 -16.85 7.34 0.03
N GLU A 185 -17.19 8.58 -0.31
CA GLU A 185 -18.50 9.18 0.00
C GLU A 185 -19.68 8.55 -0.76
N GLU A 186 -19.46 8.10 -2.00
CA GLU A 186 -20.48 7.42 -2.80
C GLU A 186 -20.61 5.91 -2.53
N LEU A 187 -19.83 5.36 -1.58
CA LEU A 187 -19.83 3.92 -1.33
C LEU A 187 -21.11 3.49 -0.61
N GLN A 188 -21.99 2.81 -1.35
CA GLN A 188 -23.35 2.51 -0.86
C GLN A 188 -23.38 1.38 0.17
N GLN A 189 -22.58 0.33 -0.05
CA GLN A 189 -22.59 -0.86 0.79
C GLN A 189 -21.28 -1.65 0.65
N LEU A 190 -20.95 -2.39 1.70
CA LEU A 190 -19.92 -3.41 1.64
C LEU A 190 -20.48 -4.69 0.95
N PRO A 191 -19.61 -5.53 0.34
CA PRO A 191 -20.01 -6.82 -0.17
C PRO A 191 -20.65 -7.71 0.91
N ARG A 192 -21.64 -8.52 0.52
CA ARG A 192 -22.38 -9.39 1.46
C ARG A 192 -21.46 -10.35 2.23
N ASP A 193 -20.42 -10.83 1.56
CA ASP A 193 -19.50 -11.83 2.10
C ASP A 193 -18.26 -11.20 2.76
N ILE A 194 -18.34 -9.95 3.24
CA ILE A 194 -17.18 -9.26 3.84
C ILE A 194 -16.57 -10.05 5.02
N GLY A 195 -17.38 -10.84 5.73
CA GLY A 195 -16.94 -11.74 6.79
C GLY A 195 -15.96 -12.85 6.35
N HIS A 196 -15.81 -13.11 5.05
CA HIS A 196 -14.79 -14.04 4.54
C HIS A 196 -13.36 -13.47 4.62
N LEU A 197 -13.20 -12.18 4.94
CA LEU A 197 -11.90 -11.58 5.23
C LEU A 197 -11.44 -11.95 6.65
N ILE A 198 -11.19 -13.24 6.88
CA ILE A 198 -10.95 -13.82 8.21
C ILE A 198 -9.73 -13.26 8.96
N ASN A 199 -8.77 -12.66 8.25
CA ASN A 199 -7.59 -12.02 8.86
C ASN A 199 -7.71 -10.49 8.95
N LEU A 200 -8.85 -9.91 8.57
CA LEU A 200 -9.06 -8.47 8.61
C LEU A 200 -9.13 -7.99 10.05
N ARG A 201 -8.27 -7.03 10.37
CA ARG A 201 -8.15 -6.42 11.71
C ARG A 201 -8.68 -5.00 11.70
N MET A 202 -8.37 -4.27 10.62
CA MET A 202 -8.68 -2.86 10.49
C MET A 202 -9.54 -2.66 9.24
N LEU A 203 -10.76 -2.18 9.47
CA LEU A 203 -11.66 -1.65 8.44
C LEU A 203 -12.03 -0.23 8.85
N ILE A 204 -11.46 0.76 8.16
CA ILE A 204 -11.57 2.20 8.51
C ILE A 204 -12.12 2.98 7.33
#